data_AF-A0A090SVS2-F1
#
_entry.id   AF-A0A090SVS2-F1
#
_cell.length_a   1.000
_cell.length_b   1.000
_cell.length_c   1.000
_cell.angle_alpha   90.00
_cell.angle_beta   90.00
_cell.angle_gamma   90.00
#
_symmetry.space_group_name_H-M   'P 1'
#
loop_
_entity.id
_entity.type
_entity.pdbx_description
1 polymer ?
#
loop_
_entity_poly.entity_id
_entity_poly.type
_entity_poly.pdbx_seq_one_letter_code
_entity_poly.pdbx_strand_id
1 'polypeptide(L)'
;MGHRACSSISATNELLAAKNITPSKPLYHLSRQVLNVLRGINELILALIFVAAVGLGPFAGVLALSLHGAGMVGKFFAEAIEEMDQGPVEAMKASGCSQAQIILFAVLPQVFPNWISVMLYRLEANIRISAVLGMIGAGGIGFELMTSMKMFEYGDTAACVLVILGLVFATDILSAKLRQMIR
;
A
#
# COMPACT_ATOMS: atom_id res chain seq x y z
N MET A 1 34.36 24.46 23.53
CA MET A 1 33.75 24.85 24.82
C MET A 1 32.66 25.86 24.50
N GLY A 2 31.37 25.65 24.64
CA GLY A 2 30.55 24.60 25.25
C GLY A 2 29.08 25.02 25.07
N HIS A 3 28.16 24.09 25.36
CA HIS A 3 26.69 24.24 25.38
C HIS A 3 26.00 24.31 24.01
N ARG A 4 25.48 23.21 23.43
CA ARG A 4 24.44 22.31 24.01
C ARG A 4 23.40 23.11 24.80
N ALA A 5 22.40 23.63 24.11
CA ALA A 5 21.08 23.89 24.67
C ALA A 5 20.05 23.92 23.52
N CYS A 6 18.99 23.10 23.65
CA CYS A 6 17.85 22.92 22.74
C CYS A 6 18.14 22.10 21.47
N SER A 7 18.19 20.76 21.44
CA SER A 7 17.48 19.75 22.25
C SER A 7 15.95 19.91 22.33
N SER A 8 15.31 20.35 21.23
CA SER A 8 13.84 20.32 21.14
C SER A 8 13.25 19.83 19.81
N ILE A 9 14.04 19.28 18.89
CA ILE A 9 13.49 18.65 17.66
C ILE A 9 13.96 17.20 17.56
N SER A 10 13.73 16.46 18.66
CA SER A 10 13.71 15.00 18.66
C SER A 10 12.32 14.44 18.35
N ALA A 11 11.38 15.27 17.88
CA ALA A 11 10.06 14.83 17.48
C ALA A 11 9.88 15.12 15.99
N THR A 12 9.92 14.06 15.20
CA THR A 12 9.02 13.74 14.07
C THR A 12 9.82 12.92 13.06
N ASN A 13 10.13 11.70 13.46
CA ASN A 13 10.94 10.71 12.74
C ASN A 13 10.17 10.05 11.57
N GLU A 14 9.05 10.64 11.12
CA GLU A 14 8.15 10.09 10.09
C GLU A 14 8.38 10.70 8.70
N LEU A 15 9.25 11.70 8.60
CA LEU A 15 9.51 12.44 7.36
C LEU A 15 10.76 11.96 6.59
N LEU A 16 11.34 10.83 6.99
CA LEU A 16 12.62 10.32 6.47
C LEU A 16 12.50 9.38 5.25
N ALA A 17 11.32 9.17 4.69
CA ALA A 17 11.13 8.28 3.54
C ALA A 17 11.24 8.98 2.17
N ALA A 18 11.49 10.28 2.14
CA ALA A 18 11.68 11.05 0.91
C ALA A 18 13.15 11.38 0.68
N LYS A 19 13.67 10.96 -0.47
CA LYS A 19 15.07 11.21 -0.90
C LYS A 19 15.38 12.71 -1.06
N ASN A 20 14.37 13.55 -1.18
CA ASN A 20 14.49 15.00 -1.31
C ASN A 20 14.58 15.74 0.04
N ILE A 21 14.45 15.05 1.18
CA ILE A 21 14.52 15.65 2.53
C ILE A 21 15.53 14.92 3.46
N THR A 22 16.13 13.80 3.05
CA THR A 22 17.04 13.02 3.92
C THR A 22 18.53 13.19 3.54
N PRO A 23 19.43 13.58 4.46
CA PRO A 23 20.85 13.79 4.16
C PRO A 23 21.70 12.50 4.01
N SER A 24 21.15 11.29 4.24
CA SER A 24 21.93 10.05 4.32
C SER A 24 21.58 9.01 3.23
N LYS A 25 22.49 8.89 2.25
CA LYS A 25 22.51 7.84 1.21
C LYS A 25 22.27 6.40 1.72
N PRO A 26 22.76 5.95 2.90
CA PRO A 26 22.53 4.57 3.34
C PRO A 26 21.07 4.26 3.72
N LEU A 27 20.33 5.20 4.32
CA LEU A 27 18.93 4.98 4.70
C LEU A 27 18.02 4.87 3.46
N TYR A 28 18.35 5.63 2.42
CA TYR A 28 17.72 5.51 1.10
C TYR A 28 17.96 4.14 0.46
N HIS A 29 19.19 3.65 0.45
CA HIS A 29 19.50 2.34 -0.10
C HIS A 29 18.89 1.20 0.73
N LEU A 30 18.88 1.33 2.07
CA LEU A 30 18.30 0.34 2.97
C LEU A 30 16.78 0.24 2.80
N SER A 31 16.06 1.37 2.76
CA SER A 31 14.62 1.38 2.50
C SER A 31 14.31 0.76 1.14
N ARG A 32 15.02 1.13 0.07
CA ARG A 32 14.86 0.51 -1.26
C ARG A 32 15.13 -0.99 -1.26
N GLN A 33 16.15 -1.46 -0.55
CA GLN A 33 16.45 -2.89 -0.44
C GLN A 33 15.32 -3.63 0.29
N VAL A 34 14.84 -3.10 1.43
CA VAL A 34 13.71 -3.67 2.16
C VAL A 34 12.46 -3.74 1.27
N LEU A 35 12.17 -2.68 0.51
CA LEU A 35 11.02 -2.63 -0.39
C LEU A 35 11.16 -3.58 -1.58
N ASN A 36 12.38 -3.78 -2.09
CA ASN A 36 12.65 -4.77 -3.13
C ASN A 36 12.53 -6.21 -2.61
N VAL A 37 12.98 -6.48 -1.38
CA VAL A 37 12.81 -7.79 -0.71
C VAL A 37 11.32 -8.07 -0.45
N LEU A 38 10.58 -7.10 0.08
CA LEU A 38 9.14 -7.21 0.31
C LEU A 38 8.33 -7.46 -0.98
N ARG A 39 8.84 -7.01 -2.15
CA ARG A 39 8.26 -7.33 -3.46
C ARG A 39 8.74 -8.66 -4.03
N GLY A 40 9.92 -9.13 -3.62
CA GLY A 40 10.43 -10.45 -4.00
C GLY A 40 9.59 -11.58 -3.42
N ILE A 41 8.94 -11.35 -2.28
CA ILE A 41 8.00 -12.28 -1.67
C ILE A 41 6.59 -11.92 -2.12
N ASN A 42 5.97 -12.81 -2.90
CA ASN A 42 4.59 -12.67 -3.34
C ASN A 42 3.62 -12.79 -2.15
N GLU A 43 2.49 -12.08 -2.20
CA GLU A 43 1.45 -12.10 -1.15
C GLU A 43 0.89 -13.50 -0.87
N LEU A 44 0.85 -14.38 -1.87
CA LEU A 44 0.45 -15.79 -1.69
C LEU A 44 1.42 -16.53 -0.77
N ILE A 45 2.72 -16.28 -0.91
CA ILE A 45 3.75 -16.90 -0.08
C ILE A 45 3.62 -16.37 1.36
N LEU A 46 3.43 -15.05 1.52
CA LEU A 46 3.20 -14.46 2.84
C LEU A 46 1.94 -15.03 3.51
N ALA A 47 0.86 -15.22 2.75
CA ALA A 47 -0.35 -15.81 3.28
C ALA A 47 -0.15 -17.26 3.70
N LEU A 48 0.59 -18.08 2.96
CA LEU A 48 0.93 -19.44 3.39
C LEU A 48 1.74 -19.44 4.70
N ILE A 49 2.71 -18.53 4.83
CA ILE A 49 3.50 -18.37 6.06
C ILE A 49 2.60 -17.97 7.23
N PHE A 50 1.72 -16.98 7.04
CA PHE A 50 0.80 -16.54 8.10
C PHE A 50 -0.25 -17.60 8.43
N VAL A 51 -0.79 -18.33 7.47
CA VAL A 51 -1.70 -19.46 7.72
C VAL A 51 -1.01 -20.52 8.56
N ALA A 52 0.28 -20.81 8.29
CA ALA A 52 1.05 -21.74 9.11
C ALA A 52 1.34 -21.18 10.53
N ALA A 53 1.51 -19.87 10.68
CA ALA A 53 1.87 -19.24 11.95
C ALA A 53 0.68 -18.95 12.89
N VAL A 54 -0.43 -18.44 12.37
CA VAL A 54 -1.63 -18.06 13.15
C VAL A 54 -2.84 -18.97 12.92
N GLY A 55 -2.75 -19.89 11.96
CA GLY A 55 -3.82 -20.82 11.61
C GLY A 55 -4.68 -20.35 10.42
N LEU A 56 -5.62 -21.22 10.04
CA LEU A 56 -6.58 -20.97 8.96
C LEU A 56 -7.54 -19.82 9.33
N GLY A 57 -7.85 -18.98 8.36
CA GLY A 57 -8.90 -17.98 8.47
C GLY A 57 -8.55 -16.58 7.94
N PRO A 58 -9.53 -15.65 7.98
CA PRO A 58 -9.40 -14.30 7.41
C PRO A 58 -8.24 -13.49 7.96
N PHE A 59 -7.88 -13.73 9.22
CA PHE A 59 -6.82 -13.00 9.89
C PHE A 59 -5.46 -13.18 9.21
N ALA A 60 -5.11 -14.40 8.80
CA ALA A 60 -3.87 -14.68 8.08
C ALA A 60 -3.82 -13.93 6.73
N GLY A 61 -4.96 -13.85 6.04
CA GLY A 61 -5.08 -13.12 4.77
C GLY A 61 -4.91 -11.61 4.95
N VAL A 62 -5.55 -11.03 5.97
CA VAL A 62 -5.40 -9.60 6.28
C VAL A 62 -3.95 -9.27 6.62
N LEU A 63 -3.25 -10.10 7.40
CA LEU A 63 -1.84 -9.88 7.72
C LEU A 63 -0.95 -9.93 6.48
N ALA A 64 -1.16 -10.93 5.60
CA ALA A 64 -0.42 -11.05 4.35
C ALA A 64 -0.60 -9.82 3.46
N LEU A 65 -1.86 -9.41 3.24
CA LEU A 65 -2.20 -8.25 2.43
C LEU A 65 -1.72 -6.93 3.06
N SER A 66 -1.75 -6.81 4.39
CA SER A 66 -1.31 -5.60 5.09
C SER A 66 0.21 -5.43 5.05
N LEU A 67 0.96 -6.52 5.24
CA LEU A 67 2.43 -6.48 5.20
C LEU A 67 2.94 -6.19 3.78
N HIS A 68 2.41 -6.90 2.78
CA HIS A 68 2.69 -6.61 1.38
C HIS A 68 2.19 -5.21 0.98
N GLY A 69 1.01 -4.86 1.50
CA GLY A 69 0.39 -3.55 1.64
C GLY A 69 1.38 -2.43 1.90
N ALA A 70 1.87 -2.38 3.13
CA ALA A 70 2.73 -1.33 3.66
C ALA A 70 4.02 -1.16 2.85
N GLY A 71 4.67 -2.26 2.47
CA GLY A 71 5.87 -2.23 1.65
C GLY A 71 5.63 -1.56 0.30
N MET A 72 4.55 -1.90 -0.40
CA MET A 72 4.30 -1.32 -1.71
C MET A 72 3.92 0.17 -1.62
N VAL A 73 3.06 0.56 -0.65
CA VAL A 73 2.65 1.97 -0.47
C VAL A 73 3.84 2.86 -0.17
N GLY A 74 4.73 2.43 0.74
CA GLY A 74 5.89 3.24 1.13
C GLY A 74 6.82 3.54 -0.05
N LYS A 75 7.01 2.56 -0.96
CA LYS A 75 7.82 2.75 -2.17
C LYS A 75 7.18 3.75 -3.13
N PHE A 76 5.89 3.58 -3.44
CA PHE A 76 5.18 4.48 -4.34
C PHE A 76 5.12 5.91 -3.81
N PHE A 77 4.97 6.07 -2.49
CA PHE A 77 4.99 7.40 -1.87
C PHE A 77 6.38 8.04 -1.96
N ALA A 78 7.45 7.27 -1.73
CA ALA A 78 8.82 7.75 -1.90
C ALA A 78 9.13 8.15 -3.35
N GLU A 79 8.73 7.33 -4.34
CA GLU A 79 8.89 7.61 -5.76
C GLU A 79 8.09 8.85 -6.19
N ALA A 80 6.85 9.00 -5.71
CA ALA A 80 6.03 10.19 -5.99
C ALA A 80 6.64 11.49 -5.44
N ILE A 81 7.32 11.44 -4.29
CA ILE A 81 8.02 12.62 -3.75
C ILE A 81 9.31 12.90 -4.54
N GLU A 82 9.98 11.87 -5.07
CA GLU A 82 11.17 12.02 -5.92
C GLU A 82 10.84 12.64 -7.29
N GLU A 83 9.67 12.34 -7.86
CA GLU A 83 9.23 12.83 -9.18
C GLU A 83 8.58 14.23 -9.15
N MET A 84 8.33 14.78 -7.96
CA MET A 84 7.65 16.05 -7.78
C MET A 84 8.47 17.26 -8.27
N ASP A 85 7.80 18.25 -8.86
CA ASP A 85 8.41 19.51 -9.26
C ASP A 85 8.94 20.30 -8.05
N GLN A 86 10.19 20.76 -8.15
CA GLN A 86 10.86 21.53 -7.11
C GLN A 86 10.45 23.01 -7.13
N GLY A 87 9.87 23.51 -8.22
CA GLY A 87 9.49 24.93 -8.35
C GLY A 87 8.66 25.47 -7.18
N PRO A 88 7.52 24.84 -6.81
CA PRO A 88 6.70 25.26 -5.67
C PRO A 88 7.44 25.17 -4.32
N VAL A 89 8.35 24.21 -4.17
CA VAL A 89 9.16 24.01 -2.95
C VAL A 89 10.18 25.13 -2.79
N GLU A 90 10.87 25.49 -3.87
CA GLU A 90 11.86 26.58 -3.88
C GLU A 90 11.22 27.95 -3.65
N ALA A 91 10.05 28.19 -4.24
CA ALA A 91 9.29 29.44 -4.03
C ALA A 91 8.88 29.63 -2.55
N MET A 92 8.41 28.56 -1.90
CA MET A 92 8.06 28.58 -0.47
C MET A 92 9.29 28.75 0.43
N LYS A 93 10.42 28.14 0.09
CA LYS A 93 11.70 28.35 0.80
C LYS A 93 12.16 29.81 0.68
N ALA A 94 12.09 30.41 -0.51
CA ALA A 94 12.44 31.80 -0.75
C ALA A 94 11.54 32.78 0.02
N SER A 95 10.29 32.38 0.29
CA SER A 95 9.32 33.15 1.06
C SER A 95 9.51 33.04 2.59
N GLY A 96 10.51 32.28 3.06
CA GLY A 96 10.80 32.10 4.48
C GLY A 96 9.90 31.11 5.21
N CYS A 97 9.16 30.25 4.49
CA CYS A 97 8.29 29.24 5.12
C CYS A 97 9.10 28.19 5.90
N SER A 98 8.54 27.72 7.01
CA SER A 98 9.12 26.63 7.79
C SER A 98 9.03 25.29 7.05
N GLN A 99 9.90 24.34 7.40
CA GLN A 99 9.94 23.02 6.78
C GLN A 99 8.57 22.31 6.81
N ALA A 100 7.83 22.42 7.92
CA ALA A 100 6.49 21.85 8.06
C ALA A 100 5.48 22.45 7.07
N GLN A 101 5.55 23.76 6.84
CA GLN A 101 4.67 24.44 5.87
C GLN A 101 4.99 24.02 4.44
N ILE A 102 6.28 23.87 4.10
CA ILE A 102 6.69 23.38 2.78
C ILE A 102 6.12 21.98 2.52
N ILE A 103 6.19 21.09 3.51
CA ILE A 103 5.66 19.73 3.38
C ILE A 103 4.14 19.76 3.21
N LEU A 104 3.41 20.46 4.07
CA LEU A 104 1.95 20.46 4.04
C LEU A 104 1.38 21.13 2.78
N PHE A 105 1.99 22.20 2.29
CA PHE A 105 1.40 23.05 1.26
C PHE A 105 2.09 22.96 -0.11
N ALA A 106 3.36 22.55 -0.17
CA ALA A 106 4.04 22.32 -1.45
C ALA A 106 4.14 20.83 -1.78
N VAL A 107 4.48 19.97 -0.82
CA VAL A 107 4.73 18.56 -1.11
C VAL A 107 3.44 17.75 -1.14
N LEU A 108 2.69 17.75 -0.04
CA LEU A 108 1.51 16.90 0.15
C LEU A 108 0.47 17.07 -0.97
N PRO A 109 0.09 18.29 -1.39
CA PRO A 109 -0.96 18.47 -2.40
C PRO A 109 -0.57 17.94 -3.78
N GLN A 110 0.73 17.94 -4.11
CA GLN A 110 1.23 17.45 -5.41
C GLN A 110 1.22 15.91 -5.47
N VAL A 111 1.58 15.25 -4.37
CA VAL A 111 1.66 13.77 -4.34
C VAL A 111 0.32 13.10 -4.03
N PHE A 112 -0.60 13.80 -3.39
CA PHE A 112 -1.87 13.24 -2.90
C PHE A 112 -2.78 12.63 -4.00
N PRO A 113 -3.00 13.28 -5.17
CA PRO A 113 -3.83 12.71 -6.23
C PRO A 113 -3.27 11.41 -6.81
N ASN A 114 -1.94 11.35 -6.97
CA ASN A 114 -1.25 10.14 -7.42
C ASN A 114 -1.37 9.03 -6.36
N TRP A 115 -1.18 9.38 -5.08
CA TRP A 115 -1.27 8.43 -3.99
C TRP A 115 -2.66 7.79 -3.87
N ILE A 116 -3.74 8.57 -3.97
CA ILE A 116 -5.11 8.02 -3.98
C ILE A 116 -5.32 7.10 -5.19
N SER A 117 -4.82 7.50 -6.37
CA SER A 117 -4.92 6.68 -7.58
C SER A 117 -4.26 5.31 -7.42
N VAL A 118 -3.11 5.26 -6.76
CA VAL A 118 -2.42 4.01 -6.42
C VAL A 118 -3.21 3.22 -5.38
N MET A 119 -3.72 3.84 -4.31
CA MET A 119 -4.53 3.14 -3.30
C MET A 119 -5.77 2.48 -3.91
N LEU A 120 -6.50 3.19 -4.78
CA LEU A 120 -7.69 2.65 -5.45
C LEU A 120 -7.35 1.47 -6.36
N TYR A 121 -6.27 1.58 -7.15
CA TYR A 121 -5.79 0.47 -7.98
C TYR A 121 -5.42 -0.75 -7.12
N ARG A 122 -4.76 -0.53 -5.98
CA ARG A 122 -4.38 -1.61 -5.08
C ARG A 122 -5.55 -2.24 -4.35
N LEU A 123 -6.57 -1.46 -4.00
CA LEU A 123 -7.80 -1.98 -3.40
C LEU A 123 -8.48 -2.97 -4.35
N GLU A 124 -8.62 -2.61 -5.62
CA GLU A 124 -9.16 -3.47 -6.68
C GLU A 124 -8.34 -4.76 -6.82
N ALA A 125 -7.02 -4.65 -6.90
CA ALA A 125 -6.14 -5.81 -6.97
C ALA A 125 -6.28 -6.70 -5.73
N ASN A 126 -6.26 -6.12 -4.53
CA ASN A 126 -6.39 -6.86 -3.27
C ASN A 126 -7.70 -7.62 -3.18
N ILE A 127 -8.82 -7.08 -3.69
CA ILE A 127 -10.11 -7.78 -3.73
C ILE A 127 -10.01 -9.03 -4.61
N ARG A 128 -9.41 -8.92 -5.80
CA ARG A 128 -9.19 -10.07 -6.70
C ARG A 128 -8.30 -11.13 -6.06
N ILE A 129 -7.19 -10.70 -5.46
CA ILE A 129 -6.23 -11.57 -4.78
C ILE A 129 -6.88 -12.25 -3.57
N SER A 130 -7.77 -11.57 -2.85
CA SER A 130 -8.44 -12.12 -1.66
C SER A 130 -9.26 -13.38 -1.99
N ALA A 131 -9.86 -13.46 -3.18
CA ALA A 131 -10.56 -14.65 -3.64
C ALA A 131 -9.60 -15.84 -3.82
N VAL A 132 -8.39 -15.60 -4.35
CA VAL A 132 -7.34 -16.62 -4.46
C VAL A 132 -6.80 -17.00 -3.09
N LEU A 133 -6.64 -16.03 -2.20
CA LEU A 133 -6.21 -16.24 -0.82
C LEU A 133 -7.19 -17.12 -0.05
N GLY A 134 -8.49 -16.93 -0.28
CA GLY A 134 -9.53 -17.75 0.34
C GLY A 134 -9.40 -19.23 -0.01
N MET A 135 -9.00 -19.54 -1.25
CA MET A 135 -8.79 -20.92 -1.70
C MET A 135 -7.63 -21.62 -0.96
N ILE A 136 -6.60 -20.88 -0.53
CA ILE A 136 -5.45 -21.45 0.20
C ILE A 136 -5.64 -21.48 1.73
N GLY A 137 -6.83 -21.14 2.22
CA GLY A 137 -7.15 -21.22 3.65
C GLY A 137 -7.17 -19.90 4.39
N ALA A 138 -7.10 -18.76 3.69
CA ALA A 138 -7.37 -17.45 4.28
C ALA A 138 -8.87 -17.18 4.49
N GLY A 139 -9.77 -18.13 4.19
CA GLY A 139 -11.21 -18.00 4.40
C GLY A 139 -11.94 -17.09 3.40
N GLY A 140 -13.23 -16.86 3.62
CA GLY A 140 -14.09 -16.05 2.74
C GLY A 140 -14.62 -16.81 1.51
N ILE A 141 -15.07 -16.08 0.49
CA ILE A 141 -15.78 -16.67 -0.67
C ILE A 141 -14.87 -17.65 -1.46
N GLY A 142 -13.56 -17.39 -1.50
CA GLY A 142 -12.60 -18.31 -2.12
C GLY A 142 -12.52 -19.68 -1.42
N PHE A 143 -12.77 -19.72 -0.11
CA PHE A 143 -12.79 -20.98 0.63
C PHE A 143 -14.03 -21.82 0.26
N GLU A 144 -15.18 -21.17 0.13
CA GLU A 144 -16.42 -21.82 -0.29
C GLU A 144 -16.29 -22.38 -1.71
N LEU A 145 -15.76 -21.56 -2.64
CA LEU A 145 -15.47 -21.99 -4.01
C LEU A 145 -14.61 -23.26 -4.04
N MET A 146 -13.52 -23.28 -3.27
CA MET A 146 -12.63 -24.44 -3.19
C MET A 146 -13.33 -25.66 -2.58
N THR A 147 -14.25 -25.44 -1.63
CA THR A 147 -15.01 -26.51 -0.97
C THR A 147 -16.02 -27.13 -1.93
N SER A 148 -16.88 -26.34 -2.59
CA SER A 148 -17.84 -26.85 -3.57
C SER A 148 -17.16 -27.55 -4.76
N MET A 149 -16.00 -27.04 -5.20
CA MET A 149 -15.19 -27.70 -6.24
C MET A 149 -14.69 -29.09 -5.79
N LYS A 150 -14.23 -29.22 -4.54
CA LYS A 150 -13.78 -30.51 -3.97
C LYS A 150 -14.93 -31.49 -3.77
N MET A 151 -16.14 -30.99 -3.51
CA MET A 151 -17.36 -31.78 -3.37
C MET A 151 -18.02 -32.15 -4.71
N PHE A 152 -17.47 -31.67 -5.83
CA PHE A 152 -18.04 -31.81 -7.18
C PHE A 152 -19.46 -31.21 -7.30
N GLU A 153 -19.77 -30.20 -6.47
CA GLU A 153 -21.03 -29.46 -6.49
C GLU A 153 -20.95 -28.34 -7.52
N TYR A 154 -21.16 -28.70 -8.79
CA TYR A 154 -21.03 -27.75 -9.91
C TYR A 154 -22.04 -26.60 -9.85
N GLY A 155 -23.22 -26.82 -9.25
CA GLY A 155 -24.22 -25.77 -9.04
C GLY A 155 -23.71 -24.67 -8.11
N ASP A 156 -23.23 -25.05 -6.94
CA ASP A 156 -22.70 -24.11 -5.93
C ASP A 156 -21.38 -23.48 -6.37
N THR A 157 -20.55 -24.25 -7.09
CA THR A 157 -19.35 -23.74 -7.74
C THR A 157 -19.68 -22.62 -8.73
N ALA A 158 -20.67 -22.82 -9.62
CA ALA A 158 -21.08 -21.82 -10.59
C ALA A 158 -21.66 -20.56 -9.92
N ALA A 159 -22.46 -20.74 -8.85
CA ALA A 159 -22.98 -19.62 -8.07
C ALA A 159 -21.85 -18.80 -7.42
N CYS A 160 -20.87 -19.46 -6.80
CA CYS A 160 -19.70 -18.81 -6.20
C CYS A 160 -18.88 -18.04 -7.24
N VAL A 161 -18.64 -18.61 -8.43
CA VAL A 161 -17.95 -17.92 -9.53
C VAL A 161 -18.71 -16.67 -9.97
N LEU A 162 -20.04 -16.75 -10.13
CA LEU A 162 -20.86 -15.59 -10.50
C LEU A 162 -20.82 -14.48 -9.46
N VAL A 163 -20.82 -14.83 -8.16
CA VAL A 163 -20.70 -13.86 -7.07
C VAL A 163 -19.32 -13.18 -7.09
N ILE A 164 -18.23 -13.94 -7.25
CA ILE A 164 -16.88 -13.37 -7.35
C ILE A 164 -16.77 -12.44 -8.56
N LEU A 165 -17.28 -12.85 -9.73
CA LEU A 165 -17.30 -12.01 -10.92
C LEU A 165 -18.07 -10.72 -10.68
N GLY A 166 -19.28 -10.81 -10.14
CA GLY A 166 -20.11 -9.65 -9.83
C GLY A 166 -19.41 -8.68 -8.87
N LEU A 167 -18.75 -9.19 -7.83
CA LEU A 167 -17.98 -8.41 -6.87
C LEU A 167 -16.79 -7.69 -7.54
N VAL A 168 -16.02 -8.39 -8.37
CA VAL A 168 -14.88 -7.81 -9.09
C VAL A 168 -15.36 -6.73 -10.05
N PHE A 169 -16.38 -6.99 -10.87
CA PHE A 169 -16.94 -5.99 -11.78
C PHE A 169 -17.48 -4.75 -11.06
N ALA A 170 -18.20 -4.94 -9.95
CA ALA A 170 -18.70 -3.82 -9.14
C ALA A 170 -17.55 -2.96 -8.61
N THR A 171 -16.48 -3.62 -8.15
CA THR A 171 -15.27 -2.95 -7.64
C THR A 171 -14.55 -2.19 -8.75
N ASP A 172 -14.37 -2.80 -9.93
CA ASP A 172 -13.71 -2.18 -11.07
C ASP A 172 -14.47 -0.90 -11.52
N ILE A 173 -15.80 -0.97 -11.60
CA ILE A 173 -16.65 0.19 -11.96
C ILE A 173 -16.54 1.30 -10.90
N LEU A 174 -16.57 0.95 -9.61
CA LEU A 174 -16.45 1.91 -8.52
C LEU A 174 -15.08 2.60 -8.54
N SER A 175 -14.00 1.82 -8.68
CA SER A 175 -12.64 2.32 -8.79
C SER A 175 -12.46 3.23 -10.01
N ALA A 176 -13.05 2.89 -11.15
CA ALA A 176 -13.00 3.72 -12.35
C ALA A 176 -13.69 5.07 -12.16
N LYS A 177 -14.90 5.08 -11.56
CA LYS A 177 -15.63 6.32 -11.26
C LYS A 177 -14.88 7.21 -10.28
N LEU A 178 -14.35 6.65 -9.19
CA LEU A 178 -13.57 7.40 -8.20
C LEU A 178 -12.32 8.03 -8.83
N ARG A 179 -11.63 7.30 -9.70
CA ARG A 179 -10.44 7.81 -10.40
C ARG A 179 -10.76 8.95 -11.36
N GLN A 180 -11.92 8.93 -12.01
CA GLN A 180 -12.38 10.03 -12.88
C GLN A 180 -12.69 11.31 -12.11
N MET A 181 -13.09 11.22 -10.84
CA MET A 181 -13.37 12.40 -10.00
C MET A 181 -12.11 13.07 -9.44
N ILE A 182 -10.98 12.35 -9.38
CA ILE A 182 -9.71 12.84 -8.81
C ILE A 182 -8.84 13.53 -9.87
N ARG A 183 -9.08 13.26 -11.15
CA ARG A 183 -8.44 13.95 -12.28
C ARG A 183 -9.20 15.23 -12.63
#